data_AF-A0AAW2RTH8-F1
#
_entry.id   AF-A0AAW2RTH8-F1
#
_cell.length_a   1.000
_cell.length_b   1.000
_cell.length_c   1.000
_cell.angle_alpha   90.00
_cell.angle_beta   90.00
_cell.angle_gamma   90.00
#
_symmetry.space_group_name_H-M   'P 1'
#
loop_
_entity.id
_entity.type
_entity.pdbx_description
1 polymer ?
#
loop_
_entity_poly.entity_id
_entity_poly.type
_entity_poly.pdbx_seq_one_letter_code
_entity_poly.pdbx_strand_id
1 'polypeptide(L)'
;MELSTPKGDIEPIQMGLRAALGYVNDGRPFWQYIVSSSTGCSDSQYFEELYNYYTTEKAWHLCDPDAEKVFQALRKSGVEAEKPNPMIFLKACEFLGVQPEDAVHVGDDRRNDIWGARDAGCDAWLWGSDVKSFKEVAQRIGVQV
;
A
#
# COMPACT_ATOMS: atom_id res chain seq x y z
N MET A 1 4.05 48.93 -11.37
CA MET A 1 2.75 48.26 -11.60
C MET A 1 2.98 46.81 -11.22
N GLU A 2 2.90 46.53 -9.93
CA GLU A 2 3.08 45.18 -9.37
C GLU A 2 1.78 44.42 -9.52
N LEU A 3 1.85 43.23 -10.10
CA LEU A 3 0.72 42.30 -10.17
C LEU A 3 0.68 41.52 -8.86
N SER A 4 -0.25 41.90 -7.99
CA SER A 4 -0.62 41.20 -6.77
C SER A 4 -1.10 39.78 -7.10
N THR A 5 -0.39 38.76 -6.62
CA THR A 5 -0.94 37.42 -6.51
C THR A 5 -2.05 37.41 -5.45
N PRO A 6 -3.21 36.78 -5.68
CA PRO A 6 -4.18 36.60 -4.61
C PRO A 6 -3.61 35.58 -3.61
N LYS A 7 -3.40 36.03 -2.37
CA LYS A 7 -3.38 35.15 -1.20
C LYS A 7 -4.78 34.53 -1.07
N GLY A 8 -4.97 33.39 -1.70
CA GLY A 8 -6.03 32.46 -1.35
C GLY A 8 -5.46 31.49 -0.33
N ASP A 9 -5.73 31.75 0.94
CA ASP A 9 -5.54 30.80 2.01
C ASP A 9 -6.44 29.59 1.72
N ILE A 10 -5.86 28.53 1.14
CA ILE A 10 -6.46 27.20 1.18
C ILE A 10 -5.65 26.45 2.22
N GLU A 11 -6.13 26.51 3.46
CA GLU A 11 -5.81 25.52 4.49
C GLU A 11 -5.76 24.15 3.80
N PRO A 12 -4.66 23.38 3.89
CA PRO A 12 -4.65 22.03 3.36
C PRO A 12 -5.75 21.30 4.11
N ILE A 13 -6.88 21.11 3.41
CA ILE A 13 -7.96 20.23 3.82
C ILE A 13 -7.26 19.03 4.41
N GLN A 14 -7.59 18.73 5.67
CA GLN A 14 -7.14 17.56 6.41
C GLN A 14 -7.57 16.28 5.69
N MET A 15 -7.11 16.07 4.46
CA MET A 15 -7.06 14.80 3.78
C MET A 15 -5.79 14.14 4.30
N GLY A 16 -5.82 13.87 5.61
CA GLY A 16 -4.84 13.04 6.25
C GLY A 16 -4.71 11.79 5.43
N LEU A 17 -3.48 11.49 5.03
CA LEU A 17 -3.03 10.19 4.61
C LEU A 17 -3.33 9.20 5.76
N ARG A 18 -4.60 8.80 5.89
CA ARG A 18 -5.09 7.82 6.83
C ARG A 18 -5.76 6.75 5.99
N ALA A 19 -4.95 5.77 5.58
CA ALA A 19 -5.40 4.48 5.10
C ALA A 19 -6.30 3.73 6.13
N ALA A 20 -6.52 4.29 7.33
CA ALA A 20 -7.24 3.66 8.44
C ALA A 20 -8.69 4.16 8.67
N LEU A 21 -9.25 5.03 7.83
CA LEU A 21 -10.67 5.37 7.86
C LEU A 21 -11.20 5.26 6.43
N GLY A 22 -12.12 4.31 6.20
CA GLY A 22 -12.61 3.95 4.87
C GLY A 22 -12.95 5.16 4.00
N TYR A 23 -12.65 5.04 2.71
CA TYR A 23 -12.94 6.05 1.69
C TYR A 23 -14.29 6.72 1.96
N VAL A 24 -14.28 8.03 2.16
CA VAL A 24 -15.53 8.80 2.23
C VAL A 24 -16.09 8.78 0.81
N ASN A 25 -17.25 8.14 0.60
CA ASN A 25 -17.84 7.80 -0.71
C ASN A 25 -17.06 6.70 -1.46
N ASP A 26 -17.04 6.73 -2.79
CA ASP A 26 -16.37 5.73 -3.65
C ASP A 26 -14.87 6.00 -3.86
N GLY A 27 -14.31 7.00 -3.16
CA GLY A 27 -12.90 7.38 -3.27
C GLY A 27 -12.53 8.06 -4.59
N ARG A 28 -13.45 8.23 -5.55
CA ARG A 28 -13.14 8.83 -6.87
C ARG A 28 -12.59 10.25 -6.78
N PRO A 29 -13.12 11.17 -5.95
CA PRO A 29 -12.57 12.53 -5.85
C PRO A 29 -11.11 12.54 -5.37
N PHE A 30 -10.77 11.62 -4.45
CA PHE A 30 -9.39 11.45 -4.00
C PHE A 30 -8.50 10.99 -5.16
N TRP A 31 -8.90 9.96 -5.89
CA TRP A 31 -8.11 9.46 -7.03
C TRP A 31 -7.99 10.47 -8.16
N GLN A 32 -9.03 11.26 -8.43
CA GLN A 32 -8.98 12.33 -9.42
C GLN A 32 -7.95 13.40 -9.05
N TYR A 33 -7.86 13.77 -7.76
CA TYR A 33 -6.83 14.67 -7.26
C TYR A 33 -5.42 14.09 -7.43
N ILE A 34 -5.23 12.80 -7.11
CA ILE A 34 -3.92 12.13 -7.26
C ILE A 34 -3.49 12.11 -8.72
N VAL A 35 -4.38 11.76 -9.65
CA VAL A 35 -4.08 11.73 -11.09
C VAL A 35 -3.72 13.11 -11.60
N SER A 36 -4.53 14.13 -11.28
CA SER A 36 -4.26 15.51 -11.69
C SER A 36 -2.92 16.02 -11.14
N SER A 37 -2.64 15.79 -9.85
CA SER A 37 -1.39 16.24 -9.21
C SER A 37 -0.16 15.51 -9.74
N SER A 38 -0.28 14.23 -10.07
CA SER A 38 0.84 13.40 -10.51
C SER A 38 1.16 13.56 -11.99
N THR A 39 0.15 13.90 -12.81
CA THR A 39 0.29 13.99 -14.28
C THR A 39 0.27 15.42 -14.80
N GLY A 40 -0.19 16.39 -14.00
CA GLY A 40 -0.48 17.75 -14.44
C GLY A 40 -1.73 17.86 -15.34
N CYS A 41 -2.48 16.77 -15.52
CA CYS A 41 -3.66 16.71 -16.40
C CYS A 41 -4.95 16.72 -15.58
N SER A 42 -5.75 17.77 -15.74
CA SER A 42 -7.07 17.91 -15.10
C SER A 42 -8.24 17.53 -16.02
N ASP A 43 -7.97 16.89 -17.15
CA ASP A 43 -9.00 16.39 -18.08
C ASP A 43 -9.78 15.24 -17.43
N SER A 44 -11.12 15.37 -17.37
CA SER A 44 -11.98 14.34 -16.80
C SER A 44 -11.96 13.04 -17.60
N GLN A 45 -11.86 13.11 -18.92
CA GLN A 45 -11.82 11.92 -19.78
C GLN A 45 -10.54 11.11 -19.54
N TYR A 46 -9.41 11.80 -19.36
CA TYR A 46 -8.15 11.16 -18.98
C TYR A 46 -8.26 10.43 -17.63
N PHE A 47 -8.88 11.06 -16.63
CA PHE A 47 -9.16 10.41 -15.35
C PHE A 47 -10.07 9.17 -15.52
N GLU A 48 -11.16 9.27 -16.27
CA GLU A 48 -12.08 8.14 -16.47
C GLU A 48 -11.39 6.94 -17.14
N GLU A 49 -10.58 7.19 -18.16
CA GLU A 49 -9.83 6.12 -18.85
C GLU A 49 -8.85 5.43 -17.90
N LEU A 50 -8.07 6.20 -17.13
CA LEU A 50 -7.10 5.67 -16.20
C LEU A 50 -7.79 4.92 -15.04
N TYR A 51 -8.83 5.52 -14.45
CA TYR A 51 -9.60 4.91 -13.37
C TYR A 51 -10.21 3.59 -13.83
N ASN A 52 -10.86 3.55 -15.00
CA ASN A 52 -11.45 2.34 -15.55
C ASN A 52 -10.40 1.28 -15.92
N TYR A 53 -9.19 1.66 -16.32
CA TYR A 53 -8.12 0.70 -16.54
C TYR A 53 -7.72 0.00 -15.22
N TYR A 54 -7.53 0.78 -14.14
CA TYR A 54 -7.15 0.27 -12.82
C TYR A 54 -8.26 -0.50 -12.07
N THR A 55 -9.52 -0.45 -12.53
CA THR A 55 -10.57 -1.36 -12.01
C THR A 55 -10.53 -2.75 -12.64
N THR A 56 -9.75 -2.96 -13.70
CA THR A 56 -9.60 -4.27 -14.35
C THR A 56 -8.40 -5.05 -13.81
N GLU A 57 -8.47 -6.38 -13.85
CA GLU A 57 -7.34 -7.27 -13.51
C GLU A 57 -6.08 -6.99 -14.35
N LYS A 58 -6.23 -6.42 -15.55
CA LYS A 58 -5.12 -6.11 -16.47
C LYS A 58 -4.16 -5.05 -15.94
N ALA A 59 -4.58 -4.24 -14.98
CA ALA A 59 -3.71 -3.23 -14.37
C ALA A 59 -2.86 -3.82 -13.24
N TRP A 60 -3.27 -4.95 -12.68
CA TRP A 60 -2.69 -5.53 -11.48
C TRP A 60 -1.85 -6.74 -11.84
N HIS A 61 -0.58 -6.72 -11.45
CA HIS A 61 0.32 -7.83 -11.64
C HIS A 61 1.03 -8.10 -10.33
N LEU A 62 1.12 -9.38 -9.97
CA LEU A 62 1.98 -9.79 -8.86
C LEU A 62 3.42 -9.67 -9.34
N CYS A 63 4.21 -8.84 -8.66
CA CYS A 63 5.62 -8.66 -8.97
C CYS A 63 6.43 -9.95 -8.71
N ASP A 64 5.98 -10.75 -7.75
CA ASP A 64 6.55 -12.06 -7.45
C ASP A 64 5.67 -13.17 -8.08
N PRO A 65 6.20 -13.98 -9.01
CA PRO A 65 5.45 -15.07 -9.63
C PRO A 65 5.02 -16.16 -8.63
N ASP A 66 5.65 -16.25 -7.47
CA ASP A 66 5.30 -17.21 -6.42
C ASP A 66 4.22 -16.68 -5.45
N ALA A 67 3.95 -15.36 -5.44
CA ALA A 67 2.90 -14.78 -4.61
C ALA A 67 1.50 -15.33 -4.95
N GLU A 68 1.22 -15.62 -6.22
CA GLU A 68 -0.06 -16.23 -6.64
C GLU A 68 -0.27 -17.58 -5.94
N LYS A 69 0.79 -18.38 -5.85
CA LYS A 69 0.75 -19.68 -5.21
C LYS A 69 0.49 -19.56 -3.70
N VAL A 70 1.03 -18.54 -3.04
CA VAL A 70 0.71 -18.21 -1.63
C VAL A 70 -0.79 -17.96 -1.48
N PHE A 71 -1.37 -17.06 -2.29
CA PHE A 71 -2.78 -16.72 -2.20
C PHE A 71 -3.70 -17.90 -2.50
N GLN A 72 -3.33 -18.74 -3.47
CA GLN A 72 -4.07 -19.98 -3.75
C GLN A 72 -3.98 -20.99 -2.60
N ALA A 73 -2.80 -21.15 -1.99
CA ALA A 73 -2.63 -22.02 -0.82
C ALA A 73 -3.48 -21.55 0.36
N LEU A 74 -3.49 -20.24 0.63
CA LEU A 74 -4.34 -19.59 1.63
C LEU A 74 -5.83 -19.87 1.38
N ARG A 75 -6.33 -19.57 0.18
CA ARG A 75 -7.73 -19.84 -0.21
C ARG A 75 -8.10 -21.32 -0.05
N LYS A 76 -7.23 -22.23 -0.50
CA LYS A 76 -7.45 -23.68 -0.41
C LYS A 76 -7.49 -24.17 1.04
N SER A 77 -6.75 -23.54 1.94
CA SER A 77 -6.75 -23.89 3.36
C SER A 77 -8.02 -23.48 4.11
N GLY A 78 -8.95 -22.76 3.46
CA GLY A 78 -10.19 -22.29 4.08
C GLY A 78 -9.98 -21.19 5.12
N VAL A 79 -8.77 -20.63 5.18
CA VAL A 79 -8.42 -19.54 6.09
C VAL A 79 -8.89 -18.23 5.46
N GLU A 80 -10.00 -17.68 5.96
CA GLU A 80 -10.28 -16.24 5.84
C GLU A 80 -9.30 -15.50 6.75
N ALA A 81 -8.12 -15.17 6.22
CA ALA A 81 -7.15 -14.34 6.92
C ALA A 81 -6.96 -13.06 6.12
N GLU A 82 -7.65 -12.02 6.55
CA GLU A 82 -7.25 -10.65 6.30
C GLU A 82 -6.32 -10.18 7.40
N LYS A 83 -5.43 -9.24 7.08
CA LYS A 83 -4.67 -8.50 8.08
C LYS A 83 -5.66 -7.80 9.03
N PRO A 84 -5.47 -7.84 10.37
CA PRO A 84 -4.24 -8.18 11.09
C PRO A 84 -4.12 -9.66 11.51
N ASN A 85 -4.96 -10.59 11.05
CA ASN A 85 -4.90 -11.98 11.49
C ASN A 85 -3.50 -12.58 11.25
N PRO A 86 -2.76 -13.04 12.28
CA PRO A 86 -1.38 -13.50 12.14
C PRO A 86 -1.22 -14.67 11.16
N MET A 87 -2.30 -15.42 10.91
CA MET A 87 -2.30 -16.55 9.97
C MET A 87 -1.93 -16.15 8.55
N ILE A 88 -2.22 -14.92 8.09
CA ILE A 88 -1.82 -14.49 6.75
C ILE A 88 -0.30 -14.42 6.62
N PHE A 89 0.40 -13.96 7.67
CA PHE A 89 1.86 -13.83 7.70
C PHE A 89 2.52 -15.20 7.88
N LEU A 90 2.02 -16.01 8.82
CA LEU A 90 2.52 -17.37 9.07
C LEU A 90 2.47 -18.24 7.82
N LYS A 91 1.38 -18.16 7.05
CA LYS A 91 1.22 -18.92 5.81
C LYS A 91 2.09 -18.40 4.68
N ALA A 92 2.33 -17.09 4.60
CA ALA A 92 3.31 -16.54 3.67
C ALA A 92 4.72 -17.06 4.00
N CYS A 93 5.13 -17.04 5.26
CA CYS A 93 6.39 -17.60 5.74
C CYS A 93 6.52 -19.11 5.43
N GLU A 94 5.51 -19.91 5.77
CA GLU A 94 5.46 -21.35 5.47
C GLU A 94 5.63 -21.61 3.97
N PHE A 95 4.92 -20.86 3.13
CA PHE A 95 4.98 -21.03 1.68
C PHE A 95 6.36 -20.65 1.11
N LEU A 96 6.94 -19.56 1.59
CA LEU A 96 8.26 -19.08 1.17
C LEU A 96 9.41 -19.91 1.75
N GLY A 97 9.13 -20.83 2.68
CA GLY A 97 10.15 -21.63 3.35
C GLY A 97 11.04 -20.80 4.28
N VAL A 98 10.53 -19.69 4.81
CA VAL A 98 11.23 -18.76 5.70
C VAL A 98 10.60 -18.84 7.08
N GLN A 99 11.40 -18.79 8.16
CA GLN A 99 10.84 -18.70 9.51
C GLN A 99 10.31 -17.29 9.76
N PRO A 100 9.23 -17.10 10.54
CA PRO A 100 8.72 -15.76 10.83
C PRO A 100 9.79 -14.80 11.39
N GLU A 101 10.63 -15.28 12.29
CA GLU A 101 11.74 -14.52 12.88
C GLU A 101 12.83 -14.09 11.89
N ASP A 102 12.92 -14.75 10.73
CA ASP A 102 13.83 -14.41 9.64
C ASP A 102 13.15 -13.52 8.57
N ALA A 103 11.89 -13.12 8.78
CA ALA A 103 11.10 -12.32 7.85
C ALA A 103 10.81 -10.92 8.40
N VAL A 104 10.90 -9.91 7.51
CA VAL A 104 10.45 -8.55 7.79
C VAL A 104 9.24 -8.19 6.92
N HIS A 105 8.15 -7.76 7.55
CA HIS A 105 6.99 -7.20 6.88
C HIS A 105 7.10 -5.67 6.80
N VAL A 106 6.83 -5.09 5.63
CA VAL A 106 6.81 -3.65 5.44
C VAL A 106 5.44 -3.24 4.93
N GLY A 107 4.72 -2.41 5.68
CA GLY A 107 3.37 -1.94 5.34
C GLY A 107 3.08 -0.56 5.93
N ASP A 108 1.94 0.04 5.58
CA ASP A 108 1.58 1.42 5.89
C ASP A 108 0.53 1.58 7.00
N ASP A 109 -0.11 0.48 7.42
CA ASP A 109 -1.06 0.47 8.53
C ASP A 109 -0.47 -0.13 9.82
N ARG A 110 -0.55 0.62 10.92
CA ARG A 110 0.00 0.19 12.21
C ARG A 110 -0.63 -1.08 12.76
N ARG A 111 -1.93 -1.25 12.59
CA ARG A 111 -2.66 -2.39 13.16
C ARG A 111 -2.56 -3.60 12.23
N ASN A 112 -2.95 -3.40 10.97
CA ASN A 112 -3.05 -4.46 9.98
C ASN A 112 -1.68 -4.99 9.59
N ASP A 113 -0.70 -4.12 9.37
CA ASP A 113 0.61 -4.55 8.86
C ASP A 113 1.60 -4.78 9.99
N ILE A 114 1.69 -3.85 10.95
CA ILE A 114 2.76 -3.90 11.96
C ILE A 114 2.41 -4.82 13.12
N TRP A 115 1.25 -4.61 13.74
CA TRP A 115 0.84 -5.49 14.86
C TRP A 115 0.53 -6.89 14.37
N GLY A 116 -0.19 -7.03 13.25
CA GLY A 116 -0.47 -8.35 12.67
C GLY A 116 0.79 -9.16 12.34
N ALA A 117 1.81 -8.54 11.76
CA ALA A 117 3.07 -9.21 11.46
C ALA A 117 3.85 -9.60 12.72
N ARG A 118 3.92 -8.70 13.71
CA ARG A 118 4.63 -8.96 14.98
C ARG A 118 3.96 -10.05 15.80
N ASP A 119 2.62 -10.11 15.80
CA ASP A 119 1.87 -11.18 16.45
C ASP A 119 2.11 -12.55 15.79
N ALA A 120 2.53 -12.56 14.52
CA ALA A 120 2.97 -13.76 13.81
C ALA A 120 4.45 -14.12 14.04
N GLY A 121 5.21 -13.28 14.77
CA GLY A 121 6.63 -13.48 15.03
C GLY A 121 7.56 -12.86 13.99
N CYS A 122 7.04 -12.09 13.02
CA CYS A 122 7.86 -11.37 12.06
C CYS A 122 8.40 -10.05 12.63
N ASP A 123 9.55 -9.63 12.13
CA ASP A 123 9.93 -8.22 12.20
C ASP A 123 8.97 -7.37 11.35
N ALA A 124 8.77 -6.11 11.74
CA ALA A 124 7.88 -5.23 10.99
C ALA A 124 8.28 -3.76 11.02
N TRP A 125 8.24 -3.11 9.85
CA TRP A 125 8.56 -1.69 9.64
C TRP A 125 7.39 -0.93 9.01
N LEU A 126 7.04 0.21 9.60
CA LEU A 126 6.00 1.09 9.09
C LEU A 126 6.53 1.98 7.97
N TRP A 127 5.96 1.86 6.77
CA TRP A 127 6.26 2.73 5.65
C TRP A 127 5.92 4.19 5.94
N GLY A 128 6.79 5.11 5.53
CA GLY A 128 6.69 6.55 5.82
C GLY A 128 7.19 6.94 7.21
N SER A 129 7.40 5.99 8.13
CA SER A 129 7.94 6.21 9.48
C SER A 129 9.30 5.55 9.65
N ASP A 130 9.31 4.21 9.64
CA ASP A 130 10.49 3.40 9.91
C ASP A 130 11.37 3.25 8.67
N VAL A 131 10.75 3.18 7.49
CA VAL A 131 11.40 3.20 6.17
C VAL A 131 10.60 4.07 5.20
N LYS A 132 11.28 4.76 4.26
CA LYS A 132 10.63 5.71 3.34
C LYS A 132 10.89 5.44 1.86
N SER A 133 11.70 4.42 1.55
CA SER A 133 12.03 4.05 0.18
C SER A 133 12.45 2.59 0.10
N PHE A 134 12.31 1.99 -1.09
CA PHE A 134 12.83 0.64 -1.36
C PHE A 134 14.35 0.55 -1.20
N LYS A 135 15.08 1.63 -1.50
CA LYS A 135 16.53 1.71 -1.29
C LYS A 135 16.90 1.53 0.17
N GLU A 136 16.16 2.20 1.07
CA GLU A 136 16.38 2.07 2.50
C GLU A 136 16.06 0.68 3.01
N VAL A 137 14.95 0.07 2.54
CA VAL A 137 14.60 -1.32 2.85
C VAL A 137 15.75 -2.25 2.45
N ALA A 138 16.20 -2.19 1.20
CA ALA A 138 17.29 -3.02 0.67
C ALA A 138 18.57 -2.89 1.49
N GLN A 139 18.98 -1.66 1.81
CA GLN A 139 20.16 -1.40 2.63
C GLN A 139 20.06 -2.04 4.02
N ARG A 140 18.88 -1.97 4.67
CA ARG A 140 18.68 -2.53 6.01
C ARG A 140 18.66 -4.06 6.03
N ILE A 141 18.15 -4.69 4.98
CA ILE A 141 18.18 -6.15 4.84
C ILE A 141 19.50 -6.65 4.21
N GLY A 142 20.48 -5.77 3.99
CA GLY A 142 21.81 -6.13 3.49
C GLY A 142 21.88 -6.45 1.98
N VAL A 143 20.89 -6.03 1.20
CA VAL A 143 20.86 -6.19 -0.26
C VAL A 143 21.50 -4.96 -0.94
N GLN A 144 22.45 -5.18 -1.84
CA GLN A 144 23.00 -4.12 -2.68
C GLN A 144 22.01 -3.77 -3.80
N VAL A 145 21.68 -2.48 -3.91
CA VAL A 145 20.77 -1.89 -4.91
C VAL A 145 21.46 -0.79 -5.70
#